data_AF-A0A239QUQ0-F1
#
_entry.id   AF-A0A239QUQ0-F1
#
_cell.length_a   1.000
_cell.length_b   1.000
_cell.length_c   1.000
_cell.angle_alpha   90.00
_cell.angle_beta   90.00
_cell.angle_gamma   90.00
#
_symmetry.space_group_name_H-M   'P 1'
#
loop_
_entity.id
_entity.type
_entity.pdbx_description
1 polymer ?
#
loop_
_entity_poly.entity_id
_entity_poly.type
_entity_poly.pdbx_seq_one_letter_code
_entity_poly.pdbx_strand_id
1 'polypeptide(L)' 'MATLVKAWQSFTWYVHQLMGDSAYDNYLARHRVVHPDHEPMTKREFWRDRVQFDETNHSTGCC' A
#
# COMPACT_ATOMS: atom_id res chain seq x y z
N MET A 1 28.38 -5.54 13.74
CA MET A 1 27.72 -4.60 12.80
C MET A 1 26.80 -5.29 11.77
N ALA A 2 27.05 -6.53 11.33
CA ALA A 2 26.21 -7.21 10.31
C ALA A 2 24.87 -7.77 10.83
N THR A 3 24.76 -8.04 12.13
CA THR A 3 23.55 -8.59 12.77
C THR A 3 22.43 -7.56 12.89
N LEU A 4 22.77 -6.29 13.13
CA LEU A 4 21.82 -5.17 13.18
C LEU A 4 21.12 -4.95 11.83
N VAL A 5 21.87 -5.05 10.72
CA VAL A 5 21.30 -4.86 9.37
C VAL A 5 20.29 -5.96 9.03
N LYS A 6 20.61 -7.22 9.38
CA LYS A 6 19.70 -8.35 9.16
C LYS A 6 18.44 -8.24 10.03
N ALA A 7 18.59 -7.86 11.30
CA ALA A 7 17.45 -7.66 12.19
C ALA A 7 16.54 -6.52 11.71
N TRP A 8 17.12 -5.42 11.22
CA TRP A 8 16.38 -4.31 10.62
C TRP A 8 15.62 -4.74 9.36
N GLN A 9 16.26 -5.50 8.47
CA GLN A 9 15.62 -6.02 7.24
C GLN A 9 14.44 -6.95 7.55
N SER A 10 14.59 -7.85 8.51
CA SER A 10 13.49 -8.72 8.95
C SER A 10 12.36 -7.94 9.60
N PHE A 11 12.69 -6.91 10.39
CA PHE A 11 11.69 -6.02 10.98
C PHE A 11 10.95 -5.21 9.90
N THR A 12 11.65 -4.67 8.91
CA THR A 12 11.00 -3.96 7.79
C THR A 12 10.13 -4.88 6.95
N TRP A 13 10.56 -6.13 6.73
CA TRP A 13 9.73 -7.12 6.03
C TRP A 13 8.49 -7.49 6.84
N TYR A 14 8.65 -7.68 8.16
CA TYR A 14 7.56 -7.97 9.07
C TYR A 14 6.57 -6.80 9.14
N VAL A 15 7.07 -5.57 9.28
CA VAL A 15 6.26 -4.35 9.23
C VAL A 15 5.58 -4.19 7.87
N HIS A 16 6.23 -4.53 6.76
CA HIS A 16 5.64 -4.48 5.41
C HIS A 16 4.53 -5.52 5.19
N GLN A 17 4.64 -6.68 5.83
CA GLN A 17 3.63 -7.74 5.82
C GLN A 17 2.48 -7.45 6.79
N LEU A 18 2.78 -6.87 7.95
CA LEU A 18 1.82 -6.69 9.05
C LEU A 18 1.08 -5.35 8.97
N MET A 19 1.77 -4.28 8.59
CA MET A 19 1.13 -3.03 8.20
C MET A 19 0.77 -3.16 6.73
N GLY A 20 -0.51 -3.31 6.41
CA GLY A 20 -1.06 -3.09 5.07
C GLY A 20 -0.82 -1.68 4.49
N ASP A 21 0.20 -0.96 4.98
CA ASP A 21 0.71 0.33 4.51
C ASP A 21 1.53 0.18 3.22
N SER A 22 1.94 -1.06 2.86
CA SER A 22 2.56 -1.39 1.57
C SER A 22 1.63 -1.25 0.37
N ALA A 23 0.32 -1.03 0.60
CA ALA A 23 -0.65 -0.81 -0.46
C ALA A 23 -0.26 0.37 -1.36
N TYR A 24 0.31 1.45 -0.78
CA TYR A 24 0.75 2.61 -1.54
C TYR A 24 2.04 2.34 -2.33
N ASP A 25 3.03 1.66 -1.74
CA ASP A 25 4.26 1.29 -2.45
C ASP A 25 3.98 0.29 -3.60
N ASN A 26 3.08 -0.67 -3.38
CA ASN A 26 2.64 -1.59 -4.43
C ASN A 26 1.86 -0.84 -5.52
N TYR A 27 1.00 0.11 -5.15
CA TYR A 27 0.35 1.01 -6.09
C TYR A 27 1.38 1.77 -6.93
N LEU A 28 2.41 2.35 -6.33
CA LEU A 28 3.47 3.05 -7.06
C LEU A 28 4.28 2.13 -7.96
N ALA A 29 4.63 0.92 -7.50
CA ALA A 29 5.34 -0.07 -8.31
C ALA A 29 4.51 -0.47 -9.54
N ARG A 30 3.22 -0.73 -9.36
CA ARG A 30 2.29 -1.03 -10.46
C ARG A 30 2.07 0.18 -11.37
N HIS A 31 1.92 1.38 -10.80
CA HIS A 31 1.69 2.61 -11.54
C HIS A 31 2.90 2.93 -12.43
N ARG A 32 4.14 2.73 -11.94
CA ARG A 32 5.35 2.91 -12.76
C ARG A 32 5.43 1.95 -13.94
N VAL A 33 4.91 0.73 -13.79
CA VAL A 33 4.90 -0.28 -14.86
C VAL A 33 3.77 -0.04 -15.87
N VAL A 34 2.58 0.32 -15.38
CA VAL A 34 1.36 0.43 -16.20
C VAL A 34 1.21 1.84 -16.82
N HIS A 35 1.65 2.87 -16.11
CA HIS A 35 1.52 4.28 -16.50
C HIS A 35 2.83 5.04 -16.24
N PRO A 36 3.87 4.83 -17.07
CA PRO A 36 5.14 5.55 -16.93
C PRO A 36 5.02 7.06 -17.24
N ASP A 37 3.96 7.49 -17.93
CA ASP A 37 3.76 8.87 -18.41
C ASP A 37 2.85 9.70 -17.50
N HIS A 38 2.30 9.13 -16.43
CA HIS A 38 1.36 9.80 -15.54
C HIS A 38 1.95 9.95 -14.13
N GLU A 39 1.68 11.08 -13.48
CA GLU A 39 2.15 11.30 -12.12
C GLU A 39 1.30 10.50 -11.13
N PRO A 40 1.90 9.68 -10.25
CA PRO A 40 1.14 8.88 -9.33
C PRO A 40 0.41 9.78 -8.31
N MET A 41 -0.84 9.42 -8.03
CA MET A 41 -1.65 10.02 -6.97
C MET A 41 -0.92 10.05 -5.62
N THR A 42 -1.12 11.10 -4.83
CA THR A 42 -0.42 11.23 -3.53
C THR A 42 -0.92 10.21 -2.50
N LYS A 43 -0.08 9.87 -1.51
CA LYS A 43 -0.42 8.89 -0.45
C LYS A 43 -1.76 9.18 0.21
N ARG A 44 -2.06 10.45 0.49
CA ARG A 44 -3.32 10.88 1.12
C ARG A 44 -4.53 10.63 0.23
N GLU A 45 -4.41 10.91 -1.06
CA GLU A 45 -5.51 10.73 -2.01
C GLU A 45 -5.78 9.24 -2.26
N PHE A 46 -4.72 8.41 -2.32
CA PHE A 46 -4.86 6.96 -2.40
C PHE A 46 -5.65 6.38 -1.22
N TRP A 47 -5.35 6.82 0.00
CA TRP A 47 -6.08 6.36 1.18
C TRP A 47 -7.53 6.86 1.21
N ARG A 48 -7.77 8.10 0.78
CA ARG A 48 -9.13 8.65 0.65
C ARG A 48 -9.96 7.85 -0.35
N ASP A 49 -9.42 7.60 -1.54
CA ASP A 49 -10.09 6.84 -2.60
C ASP A 49 -10.36 5.40 -2.16
N ARG A 50 -9.41 4.79 -1.44
CA ARG A 50 -9.59 3.45 -0.86
C ARG A 50 -10.70 3.38 0.17
N VAL A 51 -10.79 4.37 1.07
CA VAL A 51 -11.89 4.45 2.05
C VAL A 51 -13.23 4.67 1.35
N GLN A 52 -13.28 5.58 0.37
CA GLN A 52 -14.50 5.81 -0.42
C GLN A 52 -14.93 4.56 -1.20
N PHE A 53 -13.96 3.84 -1.78
CA PHE A 53 -14.20 2.57 -2.47
C PHE A 53 -14.72 1.52 -1.49
N ASP A 54 -14.16 1.44 -0.28
CA ASP A 54 -14.63 0.55 0.77
C ASP A 54 -16.07 0.93 1.15
N GLU A 55 -16.35 2.19 1.49
CA GLU A 55 -17.70 2.72 1.80
C GLU A 55 -18.74 2.42 0.70
N THR A 56 -18.35 2.56 -0.57
CA THR A 56 -19.25 2.35 -1.71
C THR A 56 -19.40 0.86 -2.08
N ASN A 57 -18.32 0.08 -1.92
CA ASN A 57 -18.30 -1.37 -2.15
C ASN A 57 -18.37 -2.16 -0.84
N HIS A 58 -18.91 -1.58 0.23
CA HIS A 58 -19.44 -2.37 1.33
C HIS A 58 -20.60 -3.11 0.71
N SER A 59 -20.35 -4.35 0.30
CA SER A 59 -21.41 -5.30 0.02
C SER A 59 -22.22 -5.36 1.30
N THR A 60 -23.28 -4.56 1.37
CA THR A 60 -24.30 -4.59 2.41
C THR A 60 -25.04 -5.90 2.23
N GLY A 61 -24.34 -6.99 2.56
CA GLY A 61 -24.90 -8.31 2.66
C GLY A 61 -25.83 -8.29 3.86
N CYS A 62 -27.07 -7.90 3.62
CA CYS A 62 -28.17 -8.24 4.49
C CYS A 62 -29.46 -8.30 3.67
N CYS A 63 -29.74 -9.52 3.19
CA CYS A 63 -31.02 -10.07 2.74
C CYS A 63 -31.53 -9.64 1.35
#